data_AF-A0A3D4QN98-F1
#
_entry.id   AF-A0A3D4QN98-F1
#
_cell.length_a   1.000
_cell.length_b   1.000
_cell.length_c   1.000
_cell.angle_alpha   90.00
_cell.angle_beta   90.00
_cell.angle_gamma   90.00
#
_symmetry.space_group_name_H-M   'P 1'
#
loop_
_entity.id
_entity.type
_entity.pdbx_description
1 polymer ?
#
loop_
_entity_poly.entity_id
_entity_poly.type
_entity_poly.pdbx_seq_one_letter_code
_entity_poly.pdbx_strand_id
1 'polypeptide(L)'
;MSRSGTRSGLYRFMVLLLCLTAIVFIGTELFQVEKCTVIGSQTLDNDVIINMSGIYYGDNIFKVDKRLVKNRIEGSAPFPMVHSVSVRLPDEVVISVEERTPVAVIPYLSSCLVIDVNGFILDIVKEDEQSTLPIVEGIHI
;
A
#
# COMPACT_ATOMS: atom_id res chain seq x y z
N MET A 1 -57.62 5.58 -21.59
CA MET A 1 -56.43 6.24 -20.99
C MET A 1 -55.86 5.33 -19.90
N SER A 2 -54.85 4.52 -20.25
CA SER A 2 -54.24 3.56 -19.31
C SER A 2 -53.18 4.26 -18.47
N ARG A 3 -53.42 4.41 -17.15
CA ARG A 3 -52.46 4.98 -16.20
C ARG A 3 -51.38 3.92 -15.93
N SER A 4 -50.32 3.92 -16.72
CA SER A 4 -49.11 3.10 -16.53
C SER A 4 -48.20 3.58 -15.38
N GLY A 5 -48.61 4.61 -14.62
CA GLY A 5 -47.79 5.25 -13.59
C GLY A 5 -47.45 4.39 -12.37
N THR A 6 -48.22 3.34 -12.07
CA THR A 6 -47.99 2.51 -10.87
C THR A 6 -46.86 1.50 -11.04
N ARG A 7 -46.69 0.95 -12.26
CA ARG A 7 -45.65 -0.07 -12.55
C ARG A 7 -44.24 0.52 -12.56
N SER A 8 -44.08 1.75 -13.07
CA SER A 8 -42.79 2.46 -13.07
C SER A 8 -42.39 2.93 -11.67
N GLY A 9 -43.35 3.35 -10.84
CA GLY A 9 -43.13 3.66 -9.43
C GLY A 9 -42.69 2.45 -8.62
N LEU A 10 -43.35 1.30 -8.79
CA LEU A 10 -42.99 0.05 -8.14
C LEU A 10 -41.59 -0.44 -8.55
N TYR A 11 -41.25 -0.36 -9.84
CA TYR A 11 -39.91 -0.71 -10.32
C TYR A 11 -38.83 0.18 -9.68
N ARG A 12 -39.03 1.51 -9.66
CA ARG A 12 -38.10 2.44 -9.00
C ARG A 12 -37.95 2.14 -7.51
N PHE A 13 -39.05 1.81 -6.84
CA PHE A 13 -39.03 1.41 -5.43
C PHE A 13 -38.25 0.11 -5.22
N MET A 14 -38.44 -0.90 -6.07
CA MET A 14 -37.68 -2.15 -6.01
C MET A 14 -36.19 -1.96 -6.25
N VAL A 15 -35.81 -1.11 -7.21
CA VAL A 15 -34.40 -0.75 -7.43
C VAL A 15 -33.82 -0.02 -6.22
N LEU A 16 -34.55 0.92 -5.62
CA LEU A 16 -34.10 1.62 -4.41
C LEU A 16 -33.92 0.66 -3.23
N LEU A 17 -34.86 -0.27 -3.04
CA LEU A 17 -34.76 -1.30 -2.00
C LEU A 17 -33.54 -2.19 -2.23
N LEU A 18 -33.31 -2.63 -3.47
CA LEU A 18 -32.14 -3.43 -3.84
C LEU A 18 -30.83 -2.68 -3.53
N CYS A 19 -30.72 -1.41 -3.93
CA CYS A 19 -29.54 -0.59 -3.63
C CYS A 19 -29.31 -0.45 -2.12
N LEU A 20 -30.38 -0.23 -1.33
CA LEU A 20 -30.27 -0.12 0.12
C LEU A 20 -29.78 -1.43 0.75
N THR A 21 -30.32 -2.57 0.31
CA THR A 21 -29.85 -3.89 0.78
C THR A 21 -28.40 -4.14 0.42
N ALA A 22 -27.96 -3.77 -0.79
CA ALA A 22 -26.57 -3.90 -1.23
C ALA A 22 -25.61 -3.04 -0.38
N ILE A 23 -26.00 -1.81 -0.05
CA ILE A 23 -25.19 -0.92 0.81
C ILE A 23 -25.01 -1.51 2.21
N VAL A 24 -26.09 -2.03 2.80
CA VAL A 24 -26.03 -2.71 4.11
C VAL A 24 -25.16 -3.96 4.03
N PHE A 25 -25.31 -4.75 2.97
CA PHE A 25 -24.54 -5.98 2.74
C PHE A 25 -23.03 -5.72 2.63
N ILE A 26 -22.62 -4.65 1.95
CA ILE A 26 -21.21 -4.22 1.83
C ILE A 26 -20.58 -3.89 3.21
N GLY A 27 -21.39 -3.46 4.17
CA GLY A 27 -20.95 -3.15 5.54
C GLY A 27 -20.82 -4.35 6.48
N THR A 28 -21.12 -5.56 6.01
CA THR A 28 -21.09 -6.78 6.84
C THR A 28 -19.68 -7.33 7.04
N GLU A 29 -19.55 -8.26 7.99
CA GLU A 29 -18.30 -8.97 8.31
C GLU A 29 -17.73 -9.74 7.11
N LEU A 30 -18.56 -10.13 6.14
CA LEU A 30 -18.14 -10.81 4.91
C LEU A 30 -17.08 -10.04 4.12
N PHE A 31 -17.07 -8.71 4.22
CA PHE A 31 -16.12 -7.83 3.51
C PHE A 31 -15.06 -7.24 4.44
N GLN A 32 -14.83 -7.87 5.59
CA GLN A 32 -13.71 -7.51 6.44
C GLN A 32 -12.42 -8.15 5.93
N VAL A 33 -11.30 -7.47 6.15
CA VAL A 33 -9.99 -8.00 5.81
C VAL A 33 -9.69 -9.17 6.76
N GLU A 34 -9.74 -10.39 6.23
CA GLU A 34 -9.31 -11.61 6.94
C GLU A 34 -7.91 -12.04 6.51
N LYS A 35 -7.47 -11.63 5.32
CA LYS A 35 -6.19 -12.01 4.75
C LYS A 35 -5.45 -10.82 4.16
N CYS A 36 -4.18 -10.68 4.50
CA CYS A 36 -3.29 -9.75 3.83
C CYS A 36 -2.10 -10.53 3.25
N THR A 37 -1.94 -10.49 1.93
CA THR A 37 -0.88 -11.22 1.23
C THR A 37 0.13 -10.22 0.68
N VAL A 38 1.39 -10.41 1.05
CA VAL A 38 2.52 -9.62 0.53
C VAL A 38 3.26 -10.42 -0.54
N ILE A 39 3.54 -9.79 -1.68
CA ILE A 39 4.24 -10.38 -2.82
C ILE A 39 5.49 -9.55 -3.12
N GLY A 40 6.62 -10.20 -3.37
CA GLY A 40 7.88 -9.54 -3.77
C GLY A 40 8.78 -9.15 -2.59
N SER A 41 8.38 -9.45 -1.35
CA SER A 41 9.27 -9.40 -0.19
C SER A 41 10.29 -10.54 -0.27
N GLN A 42 11.57 -10.24 -0.06
CA GLN A 42 12.68 -11.20 -0.08
C GLN A 42 13.33 -11.31 1.29
N THR A 43 13.64 -10.17 1.91
CA THR A 43 14.37 -10.07 3.17
C THR A 43 13.46 -9.57 4.29
N LEU A 44 12.45 -8.75 3.97
CA LEU A 44 11.49 -8.24 4.94
C LEU A 44 10.44 -9.28 5.29
N ASP A 45 10.11 -9.35 6.57
CA ASP A 45 8.96 -10.11 7.02
C ASP A 45 7.67 -9.48 6.44
N ASN A 46 6.79 -10.34 5.93
CA ASN A 46 5.49 -9.91 5.43
C ASN A 46 4.70 -9.17 6.52
N ASP A 47 4.80 -9.60 7.79
CA ASP A 47 4.11 -8.96 8.90
C ASP A 47 4.61 -7.52 9.14
N VAL A 48 5.88 -7.24 8.86
CA VAL A 48 6.43 -5.87 8.94
C VAL A 48 5.77 -4.98 7.88
N ILE A 49 5.65 -5.46 6.64
CA ILE A 49 5.00 -4.72 5.55
C ILE A 49 3.51 -4.53 5.82
N ILE A 50 2.83 -5.55 6.36
CA ILE A 50 1.42 -5.46 6.75
C ILE A 50 1.26 -4.41 7.85
N ASN A 51 2.13 -4.40 8.86
CA ASN A 51 2.08 -3.38 9.91
C ASN A 51 2.33 -1.97 9.36
N MET A 52 3.29 -1.80 8.45
CA MET A 52 3.55 -0.51 7.77
C MET A 52 2.36 -0.04 6.94
N SER A 53 1.60 -0.96 6.32
CA SER A 53 0.40 -0.63 5.55
C SER A 53 -0.66 0.11 6.41
N GLY A 54 -0.69 -0.20 7.71
CA GLY A 54 -1.71 0.26 8.64
C GLY A 54 -3.12 -0.25 8.29
N ILE A 55 -3.20 -1.41 7.62
CA ILE A 55 -4.42 -2.21 7.46
C ILE A 55 -4.50 -3.14 8.67
N TYR A 56 -5.66 -3.19 9.31
CA TYR A 56 -5.93 -4.11 10.41
C TYR A 56 -6.90 -5.21 9.96
N TYR A 57 -6.69 -6.43 10.48
CA TYR A 57 -7.69 -7.49 10.33
C TYR A 57 -9.02 -7.03 10.95
N GLY A 58 -10.12 -7.25 10.22
CA GLY A 58 -11.43 -6.70 10.58
C GLY A 58 -11.79 -5.36 9.91
N ASP A 59 -10.85 -4.67 9.27
CA ASP A 59 -11.14 -3.46 8.50
C ASP A 59 -12.09 -3.77 7.33
N ASN A 60 -13.01 -2.86 7.01
CA ASN A 60 -13.84 -3.04 5.81
C ASN A 60 -12.99 -2.83 4.55
N ILE A 61 -12.94 -3.85 3.69
CA ILE A 61 -12.05 -3.90 2.53
C ILE A 61 -12.32 -2.79 1.50
N PHE A 62 -13.56 -2.28 1.43
CA PHE A 62 -13.93 -1.17 0.54
C PHE A 62 -13.51 0.20 1.09
N LYS A 63 -13.15 0.28 2.38
CA LYS A 63 -12.66 1.50 3.02
C LYS A 63 -11.13 1.62 2.98
N VAL A 64 -10.43 0.60 2.48
CA VAL A 64 -8.96 0.61 2.39
C VAL A 64 -8.51 1.65 1.35
N ASP A 65 -7.87 2.73 1.82
CA ASP A 65 -7.24 3.73 0.95
C ASP A 65 -5.89 3.21 0.46
N LYS A 66 -5.89 2.68 -0.77
CA LYS A 66 -4.71 2.14 -1.45
C LYS A 66 -3.54 3.13 -1.55
N ARG A 67 -3.83 4.42 -1.73
CA ARG A 67 -2.80 5.46 -1.85
C ARG A 67 -2.19 5.74 -0.48
N LEU A 68 -3.02 5.79 0.56
CA LEU A 68 -2.53 5.95 1.93
C LEU A 68 -1.66 4.77 2.35
N VAL A 69 -2.10 3.54 2.06
CA VAL A 69 -1.32 2.32 2.29
C VAL A 69 0.03 2.40 1.60
N LYS A 70 0.05 2.73 0.31
CA LYS A 70 1.29 2.91 -0.46
C LYS A 70 2.22 3.92 0.21
N ASN A 71 1.72 5.10 0.54
CA ASN A 71 2.52 6.16 1.13
C ASN A 71 3.11 5.78 2.50
N ARG A 72 2.37 5.03 3.32
CA ARG A 72 2.85 4.58 4.63
C ARG A 72 3.98 3.57 4.49
N ILE A 73 3.85 2.61 3.57
CA ILE A 73 4.87 1.60 3.31
C ILE A 73 6.13 2.26 2.75
N GLU A 74 6.00 3.07 1.70
CA GLU A 74 7.16 3.73 1.06
C GLU A 74 7.83 4.78 1.96
N GLY A 75 7.10 5.33 2.93
CA GLY A 75 7.62 6.31 3.90
C GLY A 75 8.21 5.71 5.18
N SER A 76 8.14 4.39 5.36
CA SER A 76 8.64 3.70 6.55
C SER A 76 9.91 2.93 6.24
N ALA A 77 10.97 3.12 7.02
CA ALA A 77 12.22 2.38 6.84
C ALA A 77 11.96 0.86 6.90
N PRO A 78 12.47 0.07 5.95
CA PRO A 78 13.55 0.38 5.01
C PRO A 78 13.11 0.84 3.61
N PHE A 79 11.98 1.55 3.54
CA PHE A 79 11.47 2.25 2.35
C PHE A 79 11.24 1.34 1.12
N PRO A 80 10.57 0.18 1.27
CA PRO A 80 10.25 -0.67 0.13
C PRO A 80 9.35 0.08 -0.85
N MET A 81 9.54 -0.18 -2.15
CA MET A 81 8.72 0.40 -3.20
C MET A 81 7.43 -0.39 -3.39
N VAL A 82 6.29 0.28 -3.52
CA VAL A 82 4.98 -0.39 -3.70
C VAL A 82 4.56 -0.32 -5.16
N HIS A 83 4.48 -1.49 -5.80
CA HIS A 83 3.99 -1.62 -7.17
C HIS A 83 2.47 -1.54 -7.24
N SER A 84 1.77 -2.24 -6.34
CA SER A 84 0.32 -2.27 -6.34
C SER A 84 -0.27 -2.64 -4.98
N VAL A 85 -1.41 -2.03 -4.66
CA VAL A 85 -2.29 -2.45 -3.57
C VAL A 85 -3.63 -2.80 -4.20
N SER A 86 -4.04 -4.06 -4.09
CA SER A 86 -5.26 -4.57 -4.71
C SER A 86 -6.14 -5.29 -3.69
N VAL A 87 -7.44 -5.30 -3.98
CA VAL A 87 -8.45 -5.96 -3.17
C VAL A 87 -8.94 -7.16 -3.96
N ARG A 88 -8.87 -8.34 -3.35
CA ARG A 88 -9.47 -9.57 -3.84
C ARG A 88 -10.67 -9.88 -2.94
N LEU A 89 -11.85 -9.75 -3.52
CA LEU A 89 -13.08 -10.01 -2.80
C LEU A 89 -13.18 -11.50 -2.42
N PRO A 90 -13.80 -11.80 -1.27
CA PRO A 90 -14.51 -10.84 -0.41
C PRO A 90 -13.62 -10.15 0.65
N ASP A 91 -12.46 -10.68 0.99
CA ASP A 91 -11.79 -10.45 2.28
C ASP A 91 -10.25 -10.33 2.23
N GLU A 92 -9.63 -10.33 1.04
CA GLU A 92 -8.17 -10.35 0.89
C GLU A 92 -7.61 -9.04 0.33
N VAL A 93 -6.61 -8.46 1.01
CA VAL A 93 -5.78 -7.38 0.45
C VAL A 93 -4.45 -7.96 -0.02
N VAL A 94 -4.06 -7.63 -1.25
CA VAL A 94 -2.77 -8.05 -1.83
C VAL A 94 -1.89 -6.83 -2.06
N ILE A 95 -0.72 -6.84 -1.44
CA ILE A 95 0.29 -5.79 -1.52
C ILE A 95 1.49 -6.35 -2.28
N SER A 96 1.82 -5.76 -3.42
CA SER A 96 3.03 -6.09 -4.17
C SER A 96 4.08 -5.03 -3.91
N VAL A 97 5.24 -5.46 -3.41
CA VAL A 97 6.37 -4.61 -3.07
C VAL A 97 7.65 -5.07 -3.77
N GLU A 98 8.63 -4.17 -3.80
CA GLU A 98 10.02 -4.43 -4.17
C GLU A 98 10.92 -3.80 -3.11
N GLU A 99 11.87 -4.57 -2.59
CA GLU A 99 12.86 -4.08 -1.63
C GLU A 99 13.96 -3.29 -2.35
N ARG A 100 14.27 -2.10 -1.85
CA ARG A 100 15.37 -1.30 -2.38
C ARG A 100 16.70 -1.86 -1.90
N THR A 101 17.63 -2.05 -2.83
CA THR A 101 18.99 -2.51 -2.53
C THR A 101 19.95 -1.32 -2.54
N PRO A 102 20.77 -1.14 -1.49
CA PRO A 102 21.81 -0.12 -1.50
C PRO A 102 22.89 -0.48 -2.54
N VAL A 103 23.30 0.48 -3.36
CA VAL A 103 24.28 0.26 -4.44
C VAL A 103 25.50 1.15 -4.35
N ALA A 104 25.41 2.29 -3.66
CA ALA A 104 26.50 3.24 -3.55
C ALA A 104 26.34 4.14 -2.32
N VAL A 105 27.42 4.83 -1.97
CA VAL A 105 27.43 5.88 -0.95
C VAL A 105 27.92 7.21 -1.55
N ILE A 106 27.30 8.31 -1.13
CA ILE A 106 27.70 9.67 -1.50
C ILE A 106 28.21 10.38 -0.24
N PRO A 107 29.49 10.80 -0.18
CA PRO A 107 29.99 11.64 0.89
C PRO A 107 29.25 12.98 0.94
N TYR A 108 28.75 13.34 2.12
CA TYR A 108 28.03 14.58 2.36
C TYR A 108 28.38 15.16 3.74
N LEU A 109 29.15 16.25 3.73
CA LEU A 109 29.67 16.90 4.94
C LEU A 109 30.50 15.94 5.81
N SER A 110 29.97 15.48 6.94
CA SER A 110 30.62 14.55 7.88
C SER A 110 29.83 13.23 7.99
N SER A 111 29.15 12.86 6.90
CA SER A 111 28.29 11.68 6.82
C SER A 111 28.29 11.15 5.39
N CYS A 112 27.74 9.95 5.20
CA CYS A 112 27.56 9.32 3.90
C CYS A 112 26.08 9.02 3.69
N LEU A 113 25.56 9.42 2.53
CA LEU A 113 24.22 9.08 2.09
C LEU A 113 24.29 7.72 1.40
N VAL A 114 23.58 6.72 1.93
CA VAL A 114 23.44 5.41 1.29
C VAL A 114 22.30 5.49 0.28
N ILE A 115 22.56 5.15 -0.98
CA ILE A 115 21.57 5.28 -2.05
C ILE A 115 21.31 3.97 -2.79
N ASP A 116 20.12 3.86 -3.37
CA ASP A 116 19.78 2.81 -4.33
C ASP A 116 20.11 3.22 -5.79
N VAL A 117 19.84 2.32 -6.74
CA VAL A 117 20.10 2.55 -8.18
C VAL A 117 19.32 3.73 -8.78
N ASN A 118 18.24 4.16 -8.13
CA ASN A 118 17.42 5.30 -8.55
C ASN A 118 17.86 6.60 -7.85
N GLY A 119 18.90 6.57 -7.02
CA GLY A 119 19.36 7.70 -6.23
C GLY A 119 18.48 8.00 -5.01
N PHE A 120 17.62 7.08 -4.59
CA PHE A 120 16.83 7.24 -3.38
C PHE A 120 17.72 7.06 -2.14
N ILE A 121 17.65 7.99 -1.19
CA ILE A 121 18.41 7.93 0.06
C ILE A 121 17.76 6.92 1.00
N LEU A 122 18.45 5.81 1.24
CA LEU A 122 18.02 4.72 2.12
C LEU A 122 18.41 4.99 3.57
N ASP A 123 19.60 5.56 3.79
CA ASP A 123 20.13 5.82 5.12
C ASP A 123 21.18 6.95 5.10
N ILE A 124 21.48 7.48 6.29
CA ILE A 124 22.55 8.45 6.52
C ILE A 124 23.46 7.90 7.61
N VAL A 125 24.64 7.45 7.21
CA VAL A 125 25.62 6.83 8.10
C VAL A 125 26.82 7.74 8.33
N LYS A 126 27.60 7.48 9.39
CA LYS A 126 28.85 8.22 9.63
C LYS A 126 29.94 7.74 8.68
N GLU A 127 30.84 8.64 8.30
CA GLU A 127 31.92 8.39 7.35
C GLU A 127 32.89 7.29 7.81
N ASP A 128 33.01 7.07 9.12
CA ASP A 128 33.88 6.04 9.71
C ASP A 128 33.35 4.60 9.53
N GLU A 129 32.09 4.44 9.06
CA GLU A 129 31.55 3.12 8.76
C GLU A 129 32.11 2.63 7.42
N GLN A 130 33.01 1.65 7.48
CA GLN A 130 33.57 0.99 6.30
C GLN A 130 32.47 0.26 5.52
N SER A 131 31.90 0.95 4.54
CA SER A 131 30.97 0.38 3.59
C SER A 131 31.72 -0.39 2.50
N THR A 132 31.23 -1.56 2.14
CA THR A 132 31.72 -2.32 0.97
C THR A 132 31.17 -1.76 -0.36
N LEU A 133 30.29 -0.77 -0.28
CA LEU A 133 29.66 -0.14 -1.44
C LEU A 133 30.61 0.87 -2.10
N PRO A 134 30.53 1.03 -3.43
CA PRO A 134 31.30 2.05 -4.14
C PRO A 134 30.94 3.47 -3.67
N ILE A 135 31.97 4.32 -3.60
CA ILE A 135 31.84 5.74 -3.24
C ILE A 135 31.69 6.55 -4.53
N VAL A 136 30.68 7.42 -4.57
CA VAL A 136 30.46 8.36 -5.68
C VAL A 136 30.90 9.75 -5.25
N GLU A 137 31.95 10.27 -5.88
CA GLU A 137 32.51 11.60 -5.63
C GLU A 137 32.17 12.60 -6.75
N GLY A 138 32.42 13.89 -6.52
CA GLY A 138 32.29 14.93 -7.55
C GLY A 138 30.87 15.39 -7.85
N ILE A 139 29.89 15.01 -7.01
CA ILE A 139 28.53 15.53 -7.08
C ILE A 139 28.49 16.92 -6.45
N HIS A 140 27.97 17.89 -7.20
CA HIS A 140 27.62 19.21 -6.68
C HIS A 140 26.14 19.19 -6.26
N ILE A 141 25.89 19.39 -4.96
CA ILE A 141 24.57 19.39 -4.34
C ILE A 141 24.22 20.82 -3.95
#